data_AF-A0A4U0U9T4-F1
#
_entry.id   AF-A0A4U0U9T4-F1
#
_cell.length_a   1.000
_cell.length_b   1.000
_cell.length_c   1.000
_cell.angle_alpha   90.00
_cell.angle_beta   90.00
_cell.angle_gamma   90.00
#
_symmetry.space_group_name_H-M   'P 1'
#
loop_
_entity.id
_entity.type
_entity.pdbx_description
1 polymer ?
#
loop_
_entity_poly.entity_id
_entity_poly.type
_entity_poly.pdbx_seq_one_letter_code
_entity_poly.pdbx_strand_id
1 'polypeptide(L)'
;MSWQAYVDQSLVGTGNLDKAAIFNSEGNSVWATSAGFTVSPQEMQEIVTAYKDKGSEGVKQVQSTGLHVAGERFVVLKADDRSIYGKKGREGVVIVKTTQAILVTHYPETVQPGVAANTVEQLADYLVKVGY
;
A
#
# COMPACT_ATOMS: atom_id res chain seq x y z
N MET A 1 -10.33 -17.40 -3.89
CA MET A 1 -10.59 -16.43 -2.80
C MET A 1 -10.92 -15.09 -3.44
N SER A 2 -11.91 -14.34 -2.94
CA SER A 2 -12.27 -13.04 -3.51
C SER A 2 -11.30 -11.94 -3.06
N TRP A 3 -11.21 -10.84 -3.80
CA TRP A 3 -10.40 -9.67 -3.40
C TRP A 3 -10.82 -9.11 -2.04
N GLN A 4 -12.13 -9.08 -1.77
CA GLN A 4 -12.64 -8.64 -0.47
C GLN A 4 -12.19 -9.55 0.68
N ALA A 5 -12.11 -10.87 0.46
CA ALA A 5 -11.61 -11.78 1.48
C ALA A 5 -10.12 -11.56 1.80
N TYR A 6 -9.28 -11.20 0.81
CA TYR A 6 -7.89 -10.81 1.10
C TYR A 6 -7.81 -9.56 1.97
N VAL A 7 -8.63 -8.55 1.69
CA VAL A 7 -8.70 -7.32 2.51
C VAL A 7 -9.18 -7.63 3.92
N ASP A 8 -10.30 -8.33 4.06
CA ASP A 8 -10.96 -8.50 5.36
C ASP A 8 -10.27 -9.55 6.24
N GLN A 9 -9.73 -10.63 5.67
CA GLN A 9 -9.19 -11.76 6.42
C GLN A 9 -7.67 -11.78 6.42
N SER A 10 -7.04 -11.61 5.26
CA SER A 10 -5.58 -11.73 5.12
C SER A 10 -4.82 -10.44 5.46
N LEU A 11 -5.49 -9.29 5.45
CA LEU A 11 -4.92 -8.00 5.85
C LEU A 11 -5.50 -7.52 7.18
N VAL A 12 -6.73 -7.00 7.18
CA VAL A 12 -7.34 -6.39 8.38
C VAL A 12 -7.59 -7.44 9.48
N GLY A 13 -8.06 -8.63 9.10
CA GLY A 13 -8.35 -9.73 10.01
C GLY A 13 -7.14 -10.27 10.80
N THR A 14 -5.92 -9.90 10.41
CA THR A 14 -4.70 -10.24 11.16
C THR A 14 -4.53 -9.43 12.44
N GLY A 15 -5.19 -8.27 12.55
CA GLY A 15 -4.99 -7.30 13.62
C GLY A 15 -3.71 -6.45 13.48
N ASN A 16 -2.90 -6.69 12.44
CA ASN A 16 -1.68 -5.92 12.16
C ASN A 16 -1.94 -4.68 11.28
N LEU A 17 -3.13 -4.60 10.68
CA LEU A 17 -3.57 -3.52 9.80
C LEU A 17 -5.01 -3.19 10.19
N ASP A 18 -5.36 -1.91 10.23
CA ASP A 18 -6.71 -1.46 10.53
C ASP A 18 -7.49 -1.09 9.26
N LYS A 19 -6.79 -0.75 8.16
CA LYS A 19 -7.40 -0.43 6.87
C LYS A 19 -6.58 -0.97 5.71
N ALA A 20 -7.25 -1.38 4.65
CA ALA A 20 -6.60 -1.86 3.43
C ALA A 20 -7.48 -1.68 2.18
N ALA A 21 -6.83 -1.48 1.04
CA ALA A 21 -7.43 -1.46 -0.29
C ALA A 21 -6.53 -2.22 -1.28
N ILE A 22 -7.15 -2.80 -2.30
CA ILE A 22 -6.47 -3.43 -3.43
C ILE A 22 -7.05 -2.82 -4.71
N PHE A 23 -6.18 -2.30 -5.57
CA PHE A 23 -6.55 -1.82 -6.91
C PHE A 23 -5.57 -2.34 -7.96
N ASN A 24 -5.94 -2.24 -9.23
CA ASN A 24 -5.10 -2.72 -10.32
C ASN A 24 -3.80 -1.90 -10.47
N SER A 25 -2.78 -2.48 -11.10
CA SER A 25 -1.46 -1.84 -11.27
C SER A 25 -1.46 -0.52 -12.05
N GLU A 26 -2.56 -0.20 -12.75
CA GLU A 26 -2.76 1.06 -13.47
C GLU A 26 -3.42 2.16 -12.62
N GLY A 27 -3.95 1.82 -11.44
CA GLY A 27 -4.58 2.78 -10.52
C GLY A 27 -5.91 3.35 -11.02
N ASN A 28 -6.68 2.58 -11.80
CA ASN A 28 -7.94 3.02 -12.38
C ASN A 28 -9.16 2.18 -11.94
N SER A 29 -8.94 1.05 -11.25
CA SER A 29 -10.00 0.15 -10.80
C SER A 29 -9.72 -0.41 -9.42
N VAL A 30 -10.61 -0.12 -8.46
CA VAL A 30 -10.57 -0.67 -7.10
C VAL A 30 -11.21 -2.06 -7.10
N TRP A 31 -10.49 -3.05 -6.59
CA TRP A 31 -10.96 -4.44 -6.52
C TRP A 31 -11.56 -4.79 -5.17
N ALA A 32 -11.05 -4.21 -4.09
CA ALA A 32 -11.59 -4.35 -2.74
C ALA A 32 -11.10 -3.23 -1.83
N THR A 33 -11.88 -2.91 -0.80
CA THR A 33 -11.48 -1.97 0.25
C THR A 33 -12.16 -2.29 1.57
N SER A 34 -11.50 -1.98 2.68
CA SER A 34 -12.07 -2.06 4.03
C SER A 34 -13.03 -0.89 4.27
N ALA A 35 -13.99 -1.08 5.19
CA ALA A 35 -14.97 -0.05 5.52
C ALA A 35 -14.29 1.27 5.97
N GLY A 36 -14.77 2.40 5.42
CA GLY A 36 -14.25 3.73 5.77
C GLY A 36 -12.85 4.06 5.22
N PHE A 37 -12.29 3.21 4.35
CA PHE A 37 -11.03 3.45 3.68
C PHE A 37 -11.26 3.68 2.19
N THR A 38 -11.04 4.91 1.74
CA THR A 38 -11.24 5.28 0.33
C THR A 38 -9.96 5.92 -0.18
N VAL A 39 -9.28 5.23 -1.08
CA VAL A 39 -8.16 5.79 -1.84
C VAL A 39 -8.75 6.43 -3.10
N SER A 40 -8.63 7.74 -3.22
CA SER A 40 -9.20 8.48 -4.35
C SER A 40 -8.49 8.14 -5.66
N PRO A 41 -9.11 8.36 -6.83
CA PRO A 41 -8.45 8.18 -8.12
C PRO A 41 -7.14 8.97 -8.25
N GLN A 42 -7.07 10.17 -7.68
CA GLN A 42 -5.89 11.01 -7.67
C GLN A 42 -4.75 10.37 -6.87
N GLU A 43 -5.06 9.84 -5.69
CA GLU A 43 -4.10 9.13 -4.83
C GLU A 43 -3.63 7.81 -5.47
N MET A 44 -4.52 7.08 -6.14
CA MET A 44 -4.12 5.88 -6.90
C MET A 44 -3.12 6.23 -8.00
N GLN A 45 -3.34 7.32 -8.75
CA GLN A 45 -2.42 7.77 -9.78
C GLN A 45 -1.10 8.31 -9.21
N GLU A 46 -1.13 8.97 -8.04
CA GLU A 46 0.08 9.37 -7.32
C GLU A 46 0.95 8.15 -6.97
N ILE A 47 0.34 7.09 -6.43
CA ILE A 47 1.02 5.82 -6.10
C ILE A 47 1.60 5.15 -7.35
N VAL A 48 0.82 5.05 -8.43
CA VAL A 48 1.28 4.47 -9.69
C VAL A 48 2.45 5.26 -10.27
N THR A 49 2.40 6.59 -10.18
CA THR A 49 3.48 7.47 -10.62
C THR A 49 4.75 7.26 -9.80
N ALA A 50 4.63 7.10 -8.48
CA ALA A 50 5.76 6.77 -7.61
C ALA A 50 6.44 5.43 -7.99
N TYR A 51 5.68 4.44 -8.48
CA TYR A 51 6.25 3.19 -9.00
C TYR A 51 6.88 3.31 -10.39
N LYS A 52 6.42 4.26 -11.21
CA LYS A 52 7.00 4.54 -12.53
C LYS A 52 8.27 5.38 -12.45
N ASP A 53 8.39 6.20 -11.41
CA ASP A 53 9.58 6.97 -11.13
C ASP A 53 10.78 6.04 -10.88
N LYS A 54 11.81 6.20 -11.72
CA LYS A 54 13.08 5.48 -11.59
C LYS A 54 14.03 6.14 -10.60
N GLY A 55 13.68 7.33 -10.12
CA GLY A 55 14.49 8.13 -9.23
C GLY A 55 15.74 8.69 -9.91
N SER A 56 16.44 9.53 -9.19
CA SER A 56 17.80 9.98 -9.51
C SER A 56 18.68 9.63 -8.32
N GLU A 57 19.82 8.99 -8.57
CA GLU A 57 20.78 8.57 -7.52
C GLU A 57 20.16 7.71 -6.40
N GLY A 58 19.16 6.88 -6.75
CA GLY A 58 18.50 5.98 -5.79
C GLY A 58 17.43 6.64 -4.92
N VAL A 59 17.08 7.91 -5.18
CA VAL A 59 15.99 8.62 -4.50
C VAL A 59 14.86 8.88 -5.48
N LYS A 60 13.65 8.41 -5.15
CA LYS A 60 12.42 8.71 -5.88
C LYS A 60 11.81 10.03 -5.42
N GLN A 61 11.16 10.77 -6.30
CA GLN A 61 10.52 12.07 -6.02
C GLN A 61 9.51 11.98 -4.87
N VAL A 62 8.82 10.84 -4.74
CA VAL A 62 7.86 10.57 -3.66
C VAL A 62 8.52 10.62 -2.26
N GLN A 63 9.84 10.35 -2.16
CA GLN A 63 10.58 10.46 -0.90
C GLN A 63 10.75 11.92 -0.45
N SER A 64 10.81 12.86 -1.39
CA SER A 64 10.89 14.29 -1.09
C SER A 64 9.51 14.93 -0.89
N THR A 65 8.51 14.48 -1.64
CA THR A 65 7.17 15.09 -1.65
C THR A 65 6.21 14.47 -0.63
N GLY A 66 6.45 13.23 -0.20
CA GLY A 66 5.48 12.43 0.53
C GLY A 66 4.46 11.81 -0.42
N LEU A 67 3.44 11.14 0.14
CA LEU A 67 2.32 10.60 -0.63
C LEU A 67 1.01 10.74 0.14
N HIS A 68 -0.12 10.74 -0.56
CA HIS A 68 -1.45 10.82 0.04
C HIS A 68 -2.17 9.48 -0.03
N VAL A 69 -2.83 9.11 1.07
CA VAL A 69 -3.72 7.95 1.15
C VAL A 69 -4.92 8.33 2.00
N ALA A 70 -6.13 8.20 1.45
CA ALA A 70 -7.38 8.47 2.14
C ALA A 70 -7.46 9.90 2.75
N GLY A 71 -6.96 10.88 2.02
CA GLY A 71 -6.96 12.30 2.40
C GLY A 71 -5.82 12.71 3.33
N GLU A 72 -4.95 11.79 3.73
CA GLU A 72 -3.86 12.06 4.66
C GLU A 72 -2.49 11.94 4.00
N ARG A 73 -1.59 12.87 4.33
CA ARG A 73 -0.22 12.90 3.81
C ARG A 73 0.73 12.13 4.72
N PHE A 74 1.50 11.22 4.13
CA PHE A 74 2.54 10.43 4.79
C PHE A 74 3.93 10.84 4.32
N VAL A 75 4.89 10.88 5.25
CA VAL A 75 6.31 11.04 4.94
C VAL A 75 6.85 9.69 4.49
N VAL A 76 7.40 9.63 3.29
CA VAL A 76 7.91 8.37 2.73
C VAL A 76 9.31 8.08 3.27
N LEU A 77 9.45 6.89 3.84
CA LEU A 77 10.69 6.38 4.41
C LEU A 77 11.46 5.49 3.44
N LYS A 78 10.71 4.76 2.60
CA LYS A 78 11.22 3.80 1.64
C LYS A 78 10.38 3.90 0.37
N ALA A 79 11.03 3.94 -0.78
CA ALA A 79 10.37 3.80 -2.08
C ALA A 79 11.29 3.05 -3.03
N ASP A 80 10.97 1.80 -3.32
CA ASP A 80 11.66 1.01 -4.36
C ASP A 80 10.68 0.61 -5.47
N ASP A 81 11.04 -0.35 -6.33
CA ASP A 81 10.21 -0.77 -7.46
C ASP A 81 9.02 -1.65 -7.06
N ARG A 82 9.03 -2.17 -5.82
CA ARG A 82 8.01 -3.06 -5.28
C ARG A 82 7.27 -2.43 -4.10
N SER A 83 7.97 -1.76 -3.20
CA SER A 83 7.44 -1.37 -1.89
C SER A 83 7.67 0.10 -1.59
N ILE A 84 6.60 0.75 -1.11
CA ILE A 84 6.62 2.13 -0.64
C ILE A 84 6.09 2.17 0.80
N TYR A 85 6.89 2.67 1.73
CA TYR A 85 6.52 2.79 3.14
C TYR A 85 6.43 4.24 3.55
N GLY A 86 5.32 4.63 4.14
CA GLY A 86 5.06 5.97 4.66
C GLY A 86 4.78 5.95 6.16
N LYS A 87 5.06 7.07 6.84
CA LYS A 87 4.69 7.30 8.23
C LYS A 87 4.00 8.64 8.44
N LYS A 88 3.14 8.71 9.45
CA LYS A 88 2.52 9.93 9.97
C LYS A 88 2.48 9.79 11.48
N GLY A 89 3.37 10.49 12.19
CA GLY A 89 3.52 10.28 13.64
C GLY A 89 3.87 8.82 13.97
N ARG A 90 2.95 8.12 14.64
CA ARG A 90 3.10 6.70 15.07
C ARG A 90 2.35 5.70 14.20
N GLU A 91 1.49 6.17 13.31
CA GLU A 91 0.80 5.37 12.30
C GLU A 91 1.55 5.44 10.97
N GLY A 92 1.13 4.62 10.01
CA GLY A 92 1.74 4.66 8.69
C GLY A 92 1.08 3.76 7.67
N VAL A 93 1.66 3.77 6.48
CA VAL A 93 1.17 3.02 5.34
C VAL A 93 2.23 2.11 4.78
N VAL A 94 1.81 0.93 4.36
CA VAL A 94 2.62 -0.01 3.61
C VAL A 94 1.93 -0.28 2.29
N ILE A 95 2.62 0.04 1.20
CA ILE A 95 2.12 -0.11 -0.16
C ILE A 95 3.05 -1.07 -0.89
N VAL A 96 2.48 -2.14 -1.45
CA VAL A 96 3.25 -3.18 -2.16
C VAL A 96 2.61 -3.47 -3.51
N LYS A 97 3.41 -3.41 -4.56
CA LYS A 97 3.03 -3.72 -5.94
C LYS A 97 3.28 -5.19 -6.24
N THR A 98 2.30 -5.84 -6.87
CA THR A 98 2.38 -7.21 -7.39
C THR A 98 2.45 -7.19 -8.93
N THR A 99 2.20 -8.31 -9.61
CA THR A 99 2.21 -8.35 -11.09
C THR A 99 1.10 -7.49 -11.69
N GLN A 100 -0.09 -7.50 -11.10
CA GLN A 100 -1.32 -6.89 -11.62
C GLN A 100 -2.06 -6.03 -10.59
N ALA A 101 -1.67 -6.06 -9.32
CA ALA A 101 -2.32 -5.34 -8.23
C ALA A 101 -1.37 -4.43 -7.46
N ILE A 102 -1.95 -3.50 -6.70
CA ILE A 102 -1.26 -2.71 -5.69
C ILE A 102 -2.08 -2.84 -4.41
N LEU A 103 -1.41 -3.27 -3.34
CA LEU A 103 -1.96 -3.37 -2.00
C LEU A 103 -1.61 -2.07 -1.29
N VAL A 104 -2.62 -1.35 -0.81
CA VAL A 104 -2.45 -0.13 -0.01
C VAL A 104 -3.02 -0.39 1.37
N THR A 105 -2.20 -0.27 2.39
CA THR A 105 -2.60 -0.61 3.76
C THR A 105 -2.19 0.47 4.74
N HIS A 106 -2.93 0.56 5.83
CA HIS A 106 -2.65 1.43 6.97
C HIS A 106 -2.47 0.56 8.22
N TYR A 107 -1.56 0.97 9.10
CA TYR A 107 -1.42 0.41 10.44
C TYR A 107 -1.57 1.50 11.49
N PRO A 108 -2.26 1.21 12.61
CA PRO A 108 -2.45 2.16 13.70
C PRO A 108 -1.19 2.25 14.58
N GLU A 109 -1.16 3.23 15.48
CA GLU A 109 -0.04 3.46 16.41
C GLU A 109 0.27 2.33 17.39
N THR A 110 -0.66 1.37 17.53
CA THR A 110 -0.54 0.19 18.38
C THR A 110 0.25 -0.95 17.73
N VAL A 111 0.49 -0.87 16.41
CA VAL A 111 1.18 -1.90 15.65
C VAL A 111 2.61 -1.45 15.33
N GLN A 112 3.56 -2.39 15.44
CA GLN A 112 4.93 -2.14 15.02
C GLN A 112 5.03 -2.13 13.48
N PRO A 113 5.69 -1.12 12.87
CA PRO A 113 5.78 -1.00 11.42
C PRO A 113 6.33 -2.23 10.69
N GLY A 114 7.29 -2.94 11.31
CA GLY A 114 7.87 -4.15 10.73
C GLY A 114 6.89 -5.32 10.65
N VAL A 115 5.97 -5.44 11.61
CA VAL A 115 4.93 -6.48 11.63
C VAL A 115 3.91 -6.20 10.54
N ALA A 116 3.43 -4.96 10.45
CA ALA A 116 2.54 -4.52 9.38
C ALA A 116 3.17 -4.78 8.00
N ALA A 117 4.43 -4.39 7.80
CA ALA A 117 5.13 -4.60 6.54
C ALA A 117 5.23 -6.07 6.15
N ASN A 118 5.58 -6.95 7.09
CA ASN A 118 5.67 -8.38 6.84
C ASN A 118 4.32 -8.98 6.41
N THR A 119 3.21 -8.57 7.03
CA THR A 119 1.87 -9.03 6.64
C THR A 119 1.53 -8.68 5.19
N VAL A 120 1.81 -7.44 4.76
CA VAL A 120 1.51 -7.00 3.39
C VAL A 120 2.43 -7.69 2.36
N GLU A 121 3.72 -7.79 2.67
CA GLU A 121 4.71 -8.42 1.78
C GLU A 121 4.43 -9.91 1.57
N GLN A 122 4.03 -10.64 2.61
CA GLN A 122 3.66 -12.05 2.49
C GLN A 122 2.44 -12.26 1.59
N LEU A 123 1.42 -11.40 1.71
CA LEU A 123 0.26 -11.48 0.83
C LEU A 123 0.65 -11.11 -0.61
N ALA A 124 1.47 -10.08 -0.79
CA ALA A 124 1.97 -9.69 -2.11
C ALA A 124 2.77 -10.82 -2.77
N ASP A 125 3.67 -11.48 -2.04
CA ASP A 125 4.43 -12.65 -2.54
C ASP A 125 3.52 -13.80 -2.96
N TYR A 126 2.47 -14.07 -2.17
CA TYR A 126 1.48 -15.07 -2.52
C TYR A 126 0.74 -14.71 -3.81
N LEU A 127 0.29 -13.45 -3.95
CA LEU A 127 -0.40 -12.97 -5.15
C LEU A 127 0.48 -13.07 -6.39
N VAL A 128 1.74 -12.65 -6.31
CA VAL A 128 2.71 -12.80 -7.40
C VAL A 128 2.87 -14.27 -7.79
N LYS A 129 2.98 -15.18 -6.80
CA LYS A 129 3.11 -16.62 -7.05
C LYS A 129 1.90 -17.21 -7.77
N VAL A 130 0.70 -16.68 -7.54
CA VAL A 130 -0.53 -17.13 -8.23
C VAL A 130 -0.85 -16.29 -9.48
N GLY A 131 0.08 -15.45 -9.93
CA GLY A 131 0.00 -14.71 -11.20
C GLY A 131 -0.63 -13.31 -11.13
N TYR A 132 -0.84 -12.78 -9.93
CA TYR A 132 -1.44 -11.48 -9.67
C TYR A 132 -0.47 -10.42 -9.18
#